data_AF-A0A5J6Z1Y5-F1
#
_entry.id   AF-A0A5J6Z1Y5-F1
#
_cell.length_a   1.000
_cell.length_b   1.000
_cell.length_c   1.000
_cell.angle_alpha   90.00
_cell.angle_beta   90.00
_cell.angle_gamma   90.00
#
_symmetry.space_group_name_H-M   'P 1'
#
loop_
_entity.id
_entity.type
_entity.pdbx_description
1 polymer ?
#
loop_
_entity_poly.entity_id
_entity_poly.type
_entity_poly.pdbx_seq_one_letter_code
_entity_poly.pdbx_strand_id
1 'polypeptide(L)'
;MPTARTAETETAAAVMRFTRRQHAQRIREARRAAAVGHPKAGTRLEDLRSCLSIPPNPDRQASCLLHAARTAKALGELEACRHDPDLDGIAVLIERTCQRGQVLQSLADTAAA
;
A
#
# COMPACT_ATOMS: atom_id res chain seq x y z
N MET A 1 1.64 21.54 18.02
CA MET A 1 2.99 21.33 18.57
C MET A 1 3.49 19.98 18.08
N PRO A 2 4.51 19.89 17.20
CA PRO A 2 5.05 18.60 16.79
C PRO A 2 5.82 18.02 17.98
N THR A 3 5.27 17.00 18.61
CA THR A 3 5.97 16.23 19.64
C THR A 3 7.17 15.55 18.99
N ALA A 4 8.39 16.01 19.34
CA ALA A 4 9.62 15.37 18.90
C ALA A 4 9.58 13.88 19.27
N ARG A 5 9.85 13.01 18.30
CA ARG A 5 9.95 11.57 18.53
C ARG A 5 11.12 11.31 19.49
N THR A 6 10.86 10.62 20.59
CA THR A 6 11.93 10.23 21.52
C THR A 6 12.77 9.12 20.87
N ALA A 7 14.06 9.01 21.23
CA ALA A 7 14.96 7.99 20.69
C ALA A 7 14.40 6.55 20.81
N GLU A 8 13.65 6.28 21.88
CA GLU A 8 12.96 5.00 22.09
C GLU A 8 11.86 4.74 21.06
N THR A 9 11.06 5.76 20.71
CA THR A 9 10.02 5.63 19.68
C THR A 9 10.62 5.44 18.29
N GLU A 10 11.77 6.05 17.99
CA GLU A 10 12.48 5.84 16.72
C GLU A 10 13.08 4.44 16.64
N THR A 11 13.60 3.92 17.75
CA THR A 11 14.13 2.56 17.85
C THR A 11 13.02 1.53 17.65
N ALA A 12 11.86 1.72 18.28
CA ALA A 12 10.69 0.87 18.07
C ALA A 12 10.19 0.93 16.61
N ALA A 13 10.12 2.12 16.01
CA ALA A 13 9.75 2.27 14.61
C ALA A 13 10.74 1.57 13.66
N ALA A 14 12.05 1.61 13.95
CA ALA A 14 13.07 0.90 13.17
C ALA A 14 12.87 -0.63 13.21
N VAL A 15 12.58 -1.18 14.39
CA VAL A 15 12.25 -2.60 14.55
C VAL A 15 10.99 -2.96 13.76
N MET A 16 9.92 -2.16 13.87
CA MET A 16 8.69 -2.37 13.10
C MET A 16 8.95 -2.35 11.58
N ARG A 17 9.73 -1.39 11.07
CA ARG A 17 10.12 -1.32 9.65
C ARG A 17 10.91 -2.56 9.23
N PHE A 18 11.84 -3.03 10.06
CA PHE A 18 12.62 -4.24 9.77
C PHE A 18 11.72 -5.48 9.68
N THR A 19 10.87 -5.71 10.68
CA THR A 19 9.93 -6.84 10.71
C THR A 19 9.00 -6.84 9.50
N ARG A 20 8.48 -5.66 9.12
CA ARG A 20 7.64 -5.51 7.91
C ARG A 20 8.40 -5.83 6.63
N ARG A 21 9.67 -5.41 6.51
CA ARG A 21 10.51 -5.73 5.34
C ARG A 21 10.76 -7.24 5.21
N GLN A 22 11.07 -7.91 6.31
CA GLN A 22 11.24 -9.37 6.33
C GLN A 22 9.93 -10.09 5.94
N HIS A 23 8.80 -9.65 6.50
CA HIS A 23 7.51 -10.24 6.17
C HIS A 23 7.17 -10.07 4.68
N ALA A 24 7.37 -8.87 4.13
CA ALA A 24 7.16 -8.60 2.70
C ALA A 24 8.09 -9.45 1.80
N GLN A 25 9.33 -9.70 2.23
CA GLN A 25 10.24 -10.59 1.53
C GLN A 25 9.71 -12.02 1.49
N ARG A 26 9.26 -12.57 2.63
CA ARG A 26 8.67 -13.92 2.69
C ARG A 26 7.47 -14.08 1.76
N ILE A 27 6.62 -13.06 1.64
CA ILE A 27 5.50 -13.06 0.67
C ILE A 27 6.03 -13.12 -0.76
N ARG A 28 7.03 -12.30 -1.11
CA ARG A 28 7.61 -12.31 -2.46
C ARG A 28 8.21 -13.67 -2.81
N GLU A 29 8.94 -14.28 -1.87
CA GLU A 29 9.52 -15.61 -2.04
C GLU A 29 8.42 -16.68 -2.21
N ALA A 30 7.38 -16.65 -1.39
CA ALA A 30 6.27 -17.59 -1.50
C ALA A 30 5.49 -17.41 -2.82
N ARG A 31 5.33 -16.17 -3.32
CA ARG A 31 4.76 -15.90 -4.66
C ARG A 31 5.63 -16.48 -5.78
N ARG A 32 6.95 -16.30 -5.70
CA ARG A 32 7.88 -16.88 -6.68
C ARG A 32 7.83 -18.41 -6.64
N ALA A 33 7.82 -19.01 -5.45
CA ALA A 33 7.68 -20.45 -5.28
C ALA A 33 6.36 -20.97 -5.88
N ALA A 34 5.24 -20.25 -5.69
CA ALA A 34 3.96 -20.60 -6.29
C ALA A 34 4.01 -20.51 -7.83
N ALA A 35 4.66 -19.48 -8.36
CA ALA A 35 4.81 -19.29 -9.81
C ALA A 35 5.61 -20.43 -10.49
N VAL A 36 6.56 -21.06 -9.77
CA VAL A 36 7.31 -22.23 -10.28
C VAL A 36 6.67 -23.57 -9.91
N GLY A 37 5.43 -23.58 -9.41
CA GLY A 37 4.67 -24.79 -9.13
C GLY A 37 5.01 -25.50 -7.82
N HIS A 38 5.62 -24.81 -6.84
CA HIS A 38 5.95 -25.43 -5.56
C HIS A 38 4.67 -25.84 -4.79
N PRO A 39 4.52 -27.12 -4.39
CA PRO A 39 3.25 -27.68 -3.95
C PRO A 39 2.68 -27.07 -2.66
N LYS A 40 3.54 -26.51 -1.80
CA LYS A 40 3.13 -25.85 -0.53
C LYS A 40 3.11 -24.32 -0.57
N ALA A 41 3.39 -23.72 -1.73
CA ALA A 41 3.54 -22.26 -1.80
C ALA A 41 2.21 -21.51 -1.66
N GLY A 42 1.10 -22.11 -2.10
CA GLY A 42 -0.26 -21.58 -1.91
C GLY A 42 -0.61 -21.47 -0.43
N THR A 43 -0.55 -22.58 0.31
CA THR A 43 -0.80 -22.61 1.76
C THR A 43 0.11 -21.66 2.51
N ARG A 44 1.41 -21.64 2.19
CA ARG A 44 2.37 -20.70 2.80
C ARG A 44 2.02 -19.24 2.52
N LEU A 45 1.48 -18.91 1.35
CA LEU A 45 1.00 -17.55 1.06
C LEU A 45 -0.22 -17.18 1.88
N GLU A 46 -1.15 -18.12 2.07
CA GLU A 46 -2.34 -17.92 2.90
C GLU A 46 -1.94 -17.71 4.36
N ASP A 47 -1.07 -18.54 4.91
CA ASP A 47 -0.53 -18.41 6.27
C ASP A 47 0.17 -17.06 6.48
N LEU A 48 0.96 -16.61 5.49
CA LEU A 48 1.62 -15.31 5.55
C LEU A 48 0.60 -14.17 5.50
N ARG A 49 -0.49 -14.30 4.75
CA ARG A 49 -1.54 -13.27 4.64
C ARG A 49 -2.44 -13.20 5.88
N SER A 50 -2.72 -14.34 6.50
CA SER A 50 -3.54 -14.43 7.71
C SER A 50 -2.76 -14.11 8.99
N CYS A 51 -1.44 -13.92 8.89
CA CYS A 51 -0.58 -13.62 10.01
C CYS A 51 -0.92 -12.26 10.66
N LEU A 52 -1.66 -12.30 11.77
CA LEU A 52 -2.06 -11.12 12.55
C LEU A 52 -0.89 -10.44 13.29
N SER A 53 0.31 -11.02 13.28
CA SER A 53 1.48 -10.54 14.02
C SER A 53 2.31 -9.48 13.27
N ILE A 54 1.84 -8.99 12.13
CA ILE A 54 2.55 -7.94 11.38
C ILE A 54 2.35 -6.61 12.13
N PRO A 55 3.41 -5.98 12.64
CA PRO A 55 3.27 -4.72 13.36
C PRO A 55 2.70 -3.62 12.44
N PRO A 56 1.97 -2.65 13.00
CA PRO A 56 1.43 -1.53 12.24
C PRO A 56 2.55 -0.80 11.48
N ASN A 57 2.21 -0.19 10.35
CA ASN A 57 3.18 0.59 9.59
C ASN A 57 3.47 1.90 10.32
N PRO A 58 4.67 2.13 10.89
CA PRO A 58 4.97 3.39 11.57
C PRO A 58 4.97 4.58 10.58
N ASP A 59 5.11 4.31 9.28
CA ASP A 59 5.10 5.31 8.22
C ASP A 59 3.77 5.30 7.43
N ARG A 60 2.66 4.82 8.04
CA ARG A 60 1.37 4.67 7.37
C ARG A 60 0.89 5.97 6.72
N GLN A 61 0.93 7.08 7.46
CA GLN A 61 0.54 8.40 6.96
C GLN A 61 1.35 8.79 5.72
N ALA A 62 2.68 8.77 5.81
CA ALA A 62 3.57 9.12 4.70
C ALA A 62 3.36 8.19 3.48
N SER A 63 3.14 6.90 3.73
CA SER A 63 2.83 5.93 2.67
C SER A 63 1.49 6.22 1.99
N CYS A 64 0.45 6.52 2.76
CA CYS A 64 -0.87 6.88 2.24
C CYS A 64 -0.81 8.16 1.40
N LEU A 65 -0.12 9.19 1.88
CA LEU A 65 0.11 10.44 1.13
C LEU A 65 0.87 10.22 -0.18
N LEU A 66 1.96 9.42 -0.15
CA LEU A 66 2.71 9.07 -1.36
C LEU A 66 1.81 8.37 -2.38
N HIS A 67 0.96 7.45 -1.93
CA HIS A 67 0.03 6.75 -2.80
C HIS A 67 -1.09 7.66 -3.31
N ALA A 68 -1.60 8.57 -2.49
CA ALA A 68 -2.59 9.57 -2.91
C ALA A 68 -2.00 10.46 -4.01
N ALA A 69 -0.77 10.96 -3.85
CA ALA A 69 -0.09 11.77 -4.85
C ALA A 69 0.10 11.02 -6.19
N ARG A 70 0.52 9.75 -6.13
CA ARG A 70 0.63 8.89 -7.34
C ARG A 70 -0.72 8.66 -8.01
N THR A 71 -1.77 8.50 -7.22
CA THR A 71 -3.14 8.29 -7.72
C THR A 71 -3.66 9.57 -8.39
N ALA A 72 -3.40 10.75 -7.80
CA ALA A 72 -3.74 12.04 -8.41
C ALA A 72 -3.00 12.25 -9.74
N LYS A 73 -1.72 11.88 -9.81
CA LYS A 73 -0.97 11.91 -11.08
C LYS A 73 -1.60 11.02 -12.15
N ALA A 74 -1.91 9.76 -11.80
CA ALA A 74 -2.55 8.83 -12.71
C ALA A 74 -3.95 9.32 -13.16
N LEU A 75 -4.70 9.96 -12.27
CA LEU A 75 -5.98 10.56 -12.60
C LEU A 75 -5.82 11.66 -13.67
N GLY A 76 -4.86 12.57 -13.51
CA GLY A 76 -4.59 13.60 -14.50
C GLY A 76 -4.18 13.04 -15.87
N GLU A 77 -3.41 11.95 -15.90
CA GLU A 77 -3.06 11.24 -17.13
C GLU A 77 -4.30 10.62 -17.79
N LEU A 78 -5.21 10.02 -17.01
CA LEU A 78 -6.46 9.45 -17.52
C LEU A 78 -7.45 10.51 -18.01
N GLU A 79 -7.56 11.63 -17.29
CA GLU A 79 -8.41 12.75 -17.68
C GLU A 79 -7.93 13.40 -18.99
N ALA A 80 -6.62 13.43 -19.24
CA ALA A 80 -6.08 13.88 -20.53
C ALA A 80 -6.46 12.97 -21.70
N CYS A 81 -6.68 11.67 -21.46
CA CYS A 81 -7.14 10.70 -22.46
C CYS A 81 -8.67 10.63 -22.60
N ARG A 82 -9.44 11.40 -21.81
CA ARG A 82 -10.91 11.31 -21.74
C ARG A 82 -11.64 11.68 -23.04
N HIS A 83 -10.98 12.40 -23.94
CA HIS A 83 -11.57 12.84 -25.20
C HIS A 83 -11.56 11.79 -26.31
N ASP A 84 -10.97 10.61 -26.08
CA ASP A 84 -11.06 9.49 -27.02
C ASP A 84 -12.45 8.83 -26.92
N PRO A 85 -13.30 8.91 -27.96
CA PRO A 85 -14.68 8.44 -27.93
C PRO A 85 -14.84 6.91 -27.93
N ASP A 86 -13.74 6.16 -28.10
CA ASP A 86 -13.74 4.68 -28.21
C ASP A 86 -13.48 3.97 -26.87
N LEU A 87 -13.45 4.71 -25.76
CA LEU A 87 -12.97 4.21 -24.47
C LEU A 87 -13.99 4.44 -23.34
N ASP A 88 -15.16 3.79 -23.44
CA ASP A 88 -16.14 3.68 -22.33
C ASP A 88 -15.49 3.14 -21.03
N GLY A 89 -14.40 2.38 -21.14
CA GLY A 89 -13.61 1.91 -20.00
C GLY A 89 -12.85 3.00 -19.24
N ILE A 90 -12.54 4.15 -19.86
CA ILE A 90 -11.79 5.23 -19.21
C ILE A 90 -12.63 5.92 -18.14
N ALA A 91 -13.93 6.15 -18.37
CA ALA A 91 -14.79 6.81 -17.39
C ALA A 91 -14.86 6.02 -16.07
N VAL A 92 -15.05 4.70 -16.16
CA VAL A 92 -15.03 3.80 -14.99
C VAL A 92 -13.67 3.79 -14.30
N LEU A 93 -12.58 3.84 -15.08
CA LEU A 93 -11.22 3.86 -14.55
C LEU A 93 -10.92 5.18 -13.82
N ILE A 94 -11.36 6.32 -14.35
CA ILE A 94 -11.28 7.65 -13.72
C ILE A 94 -12.03 7.63 -12.39
N GLU A 95 -13.28 7.16 -12.37
CA GLU A 95 -14.10 7.11 -11.15
C GLU A 95 -13.43 6.27 -10.05
N ARG A 96 -12.97 5.06 -10.39
CA ARG A 96 -12.26 4.17 -9.44
C ARG A 96 -10.96 4.79 -8.94
N THR A 97 -10.23 5.48 -9.80
CA THR A 97 -8.97 6.14 -9.44
C THR A 97 -9.23 7.31 -8.49
N CYS A 98 -10.30 8.08 -8.72
CA CYS A 98 -10.75 9.13 -7.83
C CYS A 98 -11.16 8.59 -6.44
N GLN A 99 -12.03 7.57 -6.40
CA GLN A 99 -12.45 6.92 -5.15
C GLN A 99 -11.24 6.38 -4.35
N ARG A 100 -10.28 5.76 -5.05
CA ARG A 100 -9.05 5.28 -4.43
C ARG A 100 -8.22 6.41 -3.83
N GLY A 101 -8.11 7.54 -4.52
CA GLY A 101 -7.42 8.73 -4.02
C GLY A 101 -8.05 9.25 -2.72
N GLN A 102 -9.37 9.35 -2.68
CA GLN A 102 -10.13 9.80 -1.50
C GLN A 102 -9.92 8.87 -0.29
N VAL A 103 -9.98 7.55 -0.50
CA VAL A 103 -9.72 6.57 0.56
C VAL A 103 -8.30 6.70 1.09
N LEU A 104 -7.30 6.87 0.21
CA LEU A 104 -5.91 7.03 0.62
C LEU A 104 -5.68 8.32 1.43
N GLN A 105 -6.36 9.41 1.07
CA GLN A 105 -6.30 10.66 1.81
C GLN A 105 -6.94 10.51 3.21
N SER A 106 -8.15 9.94 3.28
CA SER A 106 -8.83 9.67 4.55
C SER A 106 -8.00 8.77 5.49
N LEU A 107 -7.33 7.76 4.92
CA LEU A 107 -6.41 6.89 5.67
C LEU A 107 -5.13 7.62 6.14
N ALA A 108 -4.68 8.64 5.41
CA ALA A 108 -3.57 9.48 5.86
C ALA A 108 -3.99 10.38 7.02
N ASP A 109 -5.16 11.01 6.91
CA ASP A 109 -5.67 11.94 7.90
C ASP A 109 -5.97 11.22 9.24
N THR A 110 -6.56 10.02 9.17
CA THR A 110 -6.80 9.17 10.35
C THR A 110 -5.53 8.58 10.97
N ALA A 111 -4.44 8.46 10.21
CA ALA A 111 -3.14 8.04 10.74
C ALA A 111 -2.36 9.20 11.39
N ALA A 112 -2.84 10.44 11.25
CA ALA A 112 -2.26 11.66 11.82
C ALA A 112 -2.92 12.08 13.14
N ALA A 113 -4.11 11.56 13.44
CA ALA A 113 -4.91 11.79 14.65
C ALA A 113 -4.52 10.83 15.77
#